data_AF-A0A1I3TLH5-F1
#
_entry.id   AF-A0A1I3TLH5-F1
#
_cell.length_a   1.000
_cell.length_b   1.000
_cell.length_c   1.000
_cell.angle_alpha   90.00
_cell.angle_beta   90.00
_cell.angle_gamma   90.00
#
_symmetry.space_group_name_H-M   'P 1'
#
loop_
_entity.id
_entity.type
_entity.pdbx_description
1 polymer ?
#
loop_
_entity_poly.entity_id
_entity_poly.type
_entity_poly.pdbx_seq_one_letter_code
_entity_poly.pdbx_strand_id
1 'polypeptide(L)'
;MTELHGNGSHRLVRAPRGTDRSCKGWGQEAALRMLMNNLDPEVAERPEELVVYGGTGKAARSWPAFDAIVRELRRLENDETLLIQSGKPVGVFRTHERAPRVLLANSVLVPKWATWEHFRELERKGLTMYGQMTAGSWIYIGTQGILQGTYETFAEAARRHNGGTLRGTLTLTAGLGGMGGAQPLAVTMNDGVVIAVEADRARIERRIQTRYCDALAESLDEALALAGEAAAAGRPLAVGLLGNAAEIYPELARRGAKPDFVTDQTSAHDPLNGYIPAGFAPDEAAELRASDPDRYVRLAKAGMAAQVRAILDFRKAGSVVFDYGNNIRQAAFDEGVTDAFDIPGFVPAYIRPLFCEGKGPFRWAALSGDPDDIRKTDELVVSLFRRTAGFAAGSRWRASASRSRGCRRAFAGWATASESASASR
;
A
#
# COMPACT_ATOMS: atom_id res chain seq x y z
N MET A 1 -21.48 33.57 19.32
CA MET A 1 -20.28 34.27 18.83
C MET A 1 -19.28 33.22 18.41
N THR A 2 -19.07 33.16 17.11
CA THR A 2 -18.27 32.20 16.35
C THR A 2 -16.79 32.48 16.61
N GLU A 3 -16.08 31.57 17.29
CA GLU A 3 -14.63 31.56 17.24
C GLU A 3 -14.17 30.72 16.05
N LEU A 4 -13.82 31.43 14.98
CA LEU A 4 -13.00 30.93 13.89
C LEU A 4 -11.64 30.51 14.47
N HIS A 5 -11.42 29.22 14.64
CA HIS A 5 -10.10 28.70 14.97
C HIS A 5 -9.19 28.77 13.74
N GLY A 6 -8.36 29.82 13.78
CA GLY A 6 -6.98 29.92 13.33
C GLY A 6 -6.44 28.88 12.34
N ASN A 7 -6.02 29.42 11.20
CA ASN A 7 -5.03 28.92 10.25
C ASN A 7 -4.03 27.92 10.87
N GLY A 8 -4.25 26.62 10.64
CA GLY A 8 -3.56 25.54 11.34
C GLY A 8 -2.10 25.35 10.89
N SER A 9 -1.17 25.62 11.79
CA SER A 9 0.21 25.10 11.67
C SER A 9 0.15 23.57 11.67
N HIS A 10 0.32 22.95 10.52
CA HIS A 10 0.36 21.49 10.39
C HIS A 10 1.52 20.93 11.24
N ARG A 11 1.20 20.04 12.18
CA ARG A 11 2.21 19.40 13.04
C ARG A 11 3.10 18.47 12.20
N LEU A 12 4.34 18.87 12.01
CA LEU A 12 5.34 18.05 11.34
C LEU A 12 5.86 16.96 12.30
N VAL A 13 5.65 15.68 11.95
CA VAL A 13 6.18 14.53 12.68
C VAL A 13 7.26 13.86 11.84
N ARG A 14 8.44 13.63 12.42
CA ARG A 14 9.52 12.84 11.82
C ARG A 14 10.21 12.03 12.90
N ALA A 15 10.71 10.86 12.53
CA ALA A 15 11.47 10.02 13.45
C ALA A 15 12.81 10.68 13.82
N PRO A 16 13.20 10.70 15.12
CA PRO A 16 14.54 11.06 15.55
C PRO A 16 15.61 10.22 14.85
N ARG A 17 16.78 10.81 14.63
CA ARG A 17 17.92 10.24 13.88
C ARG A 17 19.17 10.19 14.76
N GLY A 18 20.19 9.48 14.32
CA GLY A 18 21.46 9.34 15.04
C GLY A 18 21.38 8.41 16.25
N THR A 19 22.42 8.47 17.09
CA THR A 19 22.63 7.55 18.23
C THR A 19 21.97 7.98 19.52
N ASP A 20 21.54 9.25 19.63
CA ASP A 20 20.94 9.78 20.85
C ASP A 20 19.54 9.21 21.08
N ARG A 21 19.23 8.83 22.32
CA ARG A 21 17.94 8.24 22.69
C ARG A 21 17.16 9.19 23.58
N SER A 22 15.84 9.21 23.39
CA SER A 22 14.89 9.90 24.28
C SER A 22 14.11 8.94 25.18
N CYS A 23 14.13 7.64 24.88
CA CYS A 23 13.60 6.58 25.72
C CYS A 23 14.69 5.92 26.59
N LYS A 24 14.27 5.16 27.60
CA LYS A 24 15.16 4.44 28.54
C LYS A 24 15.90 3.24 27.94
N GLY A 25 15.50 2.78 26.76
CA GLY A 25 16.14 1.67 26.04
C GLY A 25 15.91 1.74 24.53
N TRP A 26 16.71 0.98 23.77
CA TRP A 26 16.61 0.94 22.30
C TRP A 26 15.31 0.30 21.81
N GLY A 27 14.71 -0.63 22.55
CA GLY A 27 13.43 -1.24 22.16
C GLY A 27 12.28 -0.24 22.15
N GLN A 28 12.22 0.62 23.17
CA GLN A 28 11.24 1.70 23.29
C GLN A 28 11.53 2.81 22.28
N GLU A 29 12.81 3.19 22.12
CA GLU A 29 13.25 4.18 21.13
C GLU A 29 12.92 3.72 19.70
N ALA A 30 13.11 2.44 19.38
CA ALA A 30 12.73 1.87 18.09
C ALA A 30 11.22 2.00 17.82
N ALA A 31 10.39 1.64 18.80
CA ALA A 31 8.94 1.78 18.67
C ALA A 31 8.54 3.26 18.48
N LEU A 32 9.16 4.18 19.22
CA LEU A 32 8.92 5.63 19.10
C LEU A 32 9.30 6.16 17.71
N ARG A 33 10.51 5.82 17.24
CA ARG A 33 10.99 6.25 15.92
C ARG A 33 10.12 5.67 14.82
N MET A 34 9.71 4.41 14.92
CA MET A 34 8.87 3.81 13.88
C MET A 34 7.43 4.35 13.89
N LEU A 35 6.86 4.65 15.05
CA LEU A 35 5.59 5.39 15.15
C LEU A 35 5.68 6.75 14.43
N MET A 36 6.76 7.49 14.67
CA MET A 36 6.97 8.79 14.03
C MET A 36 7.31 8.68 12.54
N ASN A 37 8.01 7.62 12.12
CA ASN A 37 8.30 7.32 10.72
C ASN A 37 7.03 7.05 9.92
N ASN A 38 6.05 6.35 10.53
CA ASN A 38 4.74 6.15 9.93
C ASN A 38 3.98 7.45 9.63
N LEU A 39 4.36 8.58 10.24
CA LEU A 39 3.74 9.89 10.04
C LEU A 39 4.68 10.90 9.36
N ASP A 40 5.84 10.47 8.90
CA ASP A 40 6.74 11.33 8.13
C ASP A 40 6.04 11.73 6.82
N PRO A 41 6.01 13.02 6.42
CA PRO A 41 5.41 13.44 5.14
C PRO A 41 6.00 12.76 3.91
N GLU A 42 7.25 12.30 3.98
CA GLU A 42 7.87 11.51 2.90
C GLU A 42 7.30 10.09 2.81
N VAL A 43 6.63 9.62 3.87
CA VAL A 43 6.19 8.23 4.04
C VAL A 43 4.66 8.13 3.96
N ALA A 44 3.94 8.87 4.79
CA ALA A 44 2.49 8.79 4.94
C ALA A 44 1.72 9.46 3.80
N GLU A 45 0.50 8.99 3.52
CA GLU A 45 -0.39 9.63 2.55
C GLU A 45 -0.98 10.96 3.05
N ARG A 46 -1.49 11.00 4.30
CA ARG A 46 -2.09 12.20 4.94
C ARG A 46 -1.74 12.25 6.45
N PRO A 47 -0.47 12.53 6.79
CA PRO A 47 0.02 12.45 8.18
C PRO A 47 -0.65 13.42 9.16
N GLU A 48 -1.14 14.57 8.69
CA GLU A 48 -1.87 15.57 9.48
C GLU A 48 -3.18 15.02 10.08
N GLU A 49 -3.78 14.03 9.43
CA GLU A 49 -4.95 13.27 9.89
C GLU A 49 -4.56 11.95 10.58
N LEU A 50 -3.27 11.73 10.85
CA LEU A 50 -2.66 10.48 11.31
C LEU A 50 -2.77 9.30 10.32
N VAL A 51 -3.24 9.55 9.10
CA VAL A 51 -3.48 8.52 8.08
C VAL A 51 -2.18 8.19 7.36
N VAL A 52 -1.80 6.92 7.46
CA VAL A 52 -0.59 6.37 6.86
C VAL A 52 -0.87 5.90 5.43
N TYR A 53 -1.83 4.98 5.23
CA TYR A 53 -2.23 4.48 3.90
C TYR A 53 -3.56 3.69 3.94
N GLY A 54 -4.06 3.30 2.75
CA GLY A 54 -5.12 2.29 2.61
C GLY A 54 -6.49 2.75 3.09
N GLY A 55 -6.99 3.88 2.58
CA GLY A 55 -8.20 4.53 3.09
C GLY A 55 -7.88 5.35 4.33
N THR A 56 -8.42 4.97 5.50
CA THR A 56 -8.26 5.66 6.78
C THR A 56 -7.30 4.95 7.75
N GLY A 57 -6.38 4.12 7.24
CA GLY A 57 -5.41 3.40 8.07
C GLY A 57 -4.50 4.35 8.85
N LYS A 58 -4.64 4.41 10.18
CA LYS A 58 -3.99 5.41 11.05
C LYS A 58 -2.89 4.84 11.93
N ALA A 59 -1.94 5.69 12.33
CA ALA A 59 -0.87 5.33 13.26
C ALA A 59 -1.29 5.41 14.74
N ALA A 60 -2.19 6.33 15.07
CA ALA A 60 -2.78 6.53 16.40
C ALA A 60 -4.23 7.01 16.27
N ARG A 61 -5.06 6.77 17.29
CA ARG A 61 -6.51 7.03 17.20
C ARG A 61 -6.83 8.50 17.00
N SER A 62 -6.08 9.36 17.66
CA SER A 62 -6.22 10.81 17.68
C SER A 62 -4.90 11.44 18.12
N TRP A 63 -4.74 12.75 17.93
CA TRP A 63 -3.54 13.47 18.40
C TRP A 63 -3.31 13.34 19.92
N PRO A 64 -4.33 13.47 20.80
CA PRO A 64 -4.14 13.18 22.22
C PRO A 64 -3.65 11.75 22.51
N ALA A 65 -4.13 10.76 21.74
CA ALA A 65 -3.63 9.39 21.86
C ALA A 65 -2.18 9.26 21.40
N PHE A 66 -1.81 9.91 20.28
CA PHE A 66 -0.42 9.98 19.81
C PHE A 66 0.51 10.57 20.88
N ASP A 67 0.15 11.71 21.47
CA ASP A 67 0.95 12.38 22.50
C ASP A 67 1.10 11.52 23.75
N ALA A 68 0.02 10.84 24.16
CA ALA A 68 0.07 9.87 25.25
C ALA A 68 1.02 8.70 24.92
N ILE A 69 0.97 8.14 23.70
CA ILE A 69 1.88 7.04 23.29
C ILE A 69 3.33 7.50 23.36
N VAL A 70 3.65 8.67 22.80
CA VAL A 70 5.01 9.24 22.84
C VAL A 70 5.49 9.41 24.28
N ARG A 71 4.63 9.94 25.16
CA ARG A 71 4.95 10.10 26.59
C ARG A 71 5.20 8.75 27.28
N GLU A 72 4.33 7.76 27.06
CA GLU A 72 4.48 6.45 27.69
C GLU A 72 5.73 5.73 27.19
N LEU A 73 6.02 5.74 25.88
CA LEU A 73 7.23 5.12 25.32
C LEU A 73 8.52 5.73 25.89
N ARG A 74 8.54 7.03 26.20
CA ARG A 74 9.70 7.68 26.82
C ARG A 74 9.90 7.27 28.29
N ARG A 75 8.82 6.94 29.00
CA ARG A 75 8.84 6.58 30.42
C ARG A 75 9.00 5.08 30.67
N LEU A 76 8.59 4.24 29.71
CA LEU A 76 8.51 2.79 29.80
C LEU A 76 9.88 2.16 30.15
N GLU A 77 9.91 1.36 31.21
CA GLU A 77 11.11 0.63 31.65
C GLU A 77 11.41 -0.59 30.74
N ASN A 78 12.58 -1.19 30.93
CA ASN A 78 13.03 -2.33 30.13
C ASN A 78 12.29 -3.64 30.44
N ASP A 79 11.69 -3.76 31.61
CA ASP A 79 10.87 -4.91 32.01
C ASP A 79 9.36 -4.62 31.94
N GLU A 80 8.94 -3.50 31.38
CA GLU A 80 7.53 -3.12 31.21
C GLU A 80 7.04 -3.35 29.76
N THR A 81 5.72 -3.47 29.62
CA THR A 81 5.00 -3.59 28.35
C THR A 81 3.85 -2.59 28.28
N LEU A 82 3.83 -1.76 27.23
CA LEU A 82 2.73 -0.84 26.90
C LEU A 82 1.63 -1.55 26.09
N LEU A 83 0.37 -1.39 26.49
CA LEU A 83 -0.79 -1.90 25.77
C LEU A 83 -1.44 -0.80 24.93
N ILE A 84 -1.57 -1.05 23.63
CA ILE A 84 -2.30 -0.21 22.68
C ILE A 84 -3.58 -0.91 22.24
N GLN A 85 -4.73 -0.30 22.54
CA GLN A 85 -6.03 -0.74 22.06
C GLN A 85 -6.50 0.24 20.97
N SER A 86 -6.66 -0.23 19.74
CA SER A 86 -7.06 0.57 18.56
C SER A 86 -6.44 1.96 18.56
N GLY A 87 -5.11 2.02 18.54
CA GLY A 87 -4.32 3.26 18.49
C GLY A 87 -4.39 4.15 19.73
N LYS A 88 -4.85 3.67 20.88
CA LYS A 88 -4.88 4.38 22.17
C LYS A 88 -4.07 3.63 23.23
N PRO A 89 -3.19 4.30 23.99
CA PRO A 89 -2.49 3.66 25.10
C PRO A 89 -3.45 3.46 26.28
N VAL A 90 -3.61 2.23 26.74
CA VAL A 90 -4.63 1.86 27.76
C VAL A 90 -4.05 1.29 29.05
N GLY A 91 -2.78 0.92 29.07
CA GLY A 91 -2.13 0.45 30.29
C GLY A 91 -0.67 0.10 30.09
N VAL A 92 0.08 0.11 31.18
CA VAL A 92 1.46 -0.38 31.25
C VAL A 92 1.51 -1.42 32.37
N PHE A 93 2.11 -2.56 32.08
CA PHE A 93 2.26 -3.65 33.04
C PHE A 93 3.71 -4.10 33.09
N ARG A 94 4.17 -4.44 34.30
CA ARG A 94 5.45 -5.10 34.48
C ARG A 94 5.38 -6.52 33.91
N THR A 95 6.41 -6.88 33.18
CA THR A 95 6.60 -8.15 32.48
C THR A 95 8.03 -8.62 32.74
N HIS A 96 8.89 -8.70 31.72
CA HIS A 96 10.31 -8.99 31.83
C HIS A 96 11.07 -8.48 30.60
N GLU A 97 12.39 -8.37 30.67
CA GLU A 97 13.22 -7.77 29.61
C GLU A 97 13.09 -8.45 28.25
N ARG A 98 12.82 -9.76 28.23
CA ARG A 98 12.62 -10.54 27.00
C ARG A 98 11.22 -10.45 26.38
N ALA A 99 10.26 -9.80 27.05
CA ALA A 99 8.91 -9.62 26.53
C ALA A 99 8.88 -8.50 25.46
N PRO A 100 7.85 -8.42 24.62
CA PRO A 100 7.63 -7.26 23.77
C PRO A 100 7.49 -5.98 24.59
N ARG A 101 8.06 -4.86 24.14
CA ARG A 101 7.85 -3.55 24.80
C ARG A 101 6.45 -2.99 24.56
N VAL A 102 5.80 -3.38 23.47
CA VAL A 102 4.47 -2.91 23.10
C VAL A 102 3.64 -4.08 22.58
N LEU A 103 2.41 -4.20 23.05
CA LEU A 103 1.40 -5.11 22.50
C LEU A 103 0.24 -4.28 21.94
N LEU A 104 -0.21 -4.62 20.73
CA LEU A 104 -1.22 -3.86 20.00
C LEU A 104 -2.37 -4.76 19.57
N ALA A 105 -3.60 -4.32 19.83
CA ALA A 105 -4.82 -4.92 19.32
C ALA A 105 -5.67 -3.82 18.67
N ASN A 106 -5.65 -3.75 17.34
CA ASN A 106 -6.30 -2.70 16.56
C ASN A 106 -7.49 -3.26 15.76
N SER A 107 -8.61 -2.53 15.75
CA SER A 107 -9.77 -2.80 14.89
C SER A 107 -10.47 -4.14 15.09
N VAL A 108 -10.17 -4.87 16.17
CA VAL A 108 -10.80 -6.14 16.49
C VAL A 108 -12.25 -5.90 16.91
N LEU A 109 -13.18 -6.56 16.22
CA LEU A 109 -14.62 -6.56 16.52
C LEU A 109 -15.11 -8.00 16.61
N VAL A 110 -16.13 -8.23 17.45
CA VAL A 110 -16.79 -9.54 17.52
C VAL A 110 -17.43 -9.83 16.14
N PRO A 111 -17.33 -11.06 15.60
CA PRO A 111 -17.61 -11.31 14.17
C PRO A 111 -18.95 -10.81 13.65
N LYS A 112 -20.04 -10.93 14.43
CA LYS A 112 -21.37 -10.44 14.03
C LYS A 112 -21.42 -8.91 13.80
N TRP A 113 -20.51 -8.17 14.43
CA TRP A 113 -20.39 -6.72 14.36
C TRP A 113 -19.18 -6.26 13.52
N ALA A 114 -18.42 -7.19 12.92
CA ALA A 114 -17.26 -6.89 12.09
C ALA A 114 -17.69 -6.36 10.70
N THR A 115 -18.36 -5.22 10.70
CA THR A 115 -18.93 -4.52 9.53
C THR A 115 -18.45 -3.07 9.51
N TRP A 116 -18.42 -2.45 8.34
CA TRP A 116 -18.02 -1.04 8.22
C TRP A 116 -19.01 -0.10 8.90
N GLU A 117 -20.29 -0.43 8.87
CA GLU A 117 -21.37 0.34 9.49
C GLU A 117 -21.14 0.47 11.00
N HIS A 118 -20.92 -0.65 11.68
CA HIS A 118 -20.64 -0.66 13.12
C HIS A 118 -19.26 -0.08 13.45
N PHE A 119 -18.24 -0.39 12.62
CA PHE A 119 -16.92 0.21 12.78
C PHE A 119 -16.99 1.75 12.77
N ARG A 120 -17.71 2.35 11.82
CA ARG A 120 -17.87 3.81 11.70
C ARG A 120 -18.70 4.41 12.82
N GLU A 121 -19.69 3.68 13.33
CA GLU A 121 -20.41 4.07 14.55
C GLU A 121 -19.46 4.22 15.74
N LEU A 122 -18.59 3.24 15.96
CA LEU A 122 -17.57 3.27 17.01
C LEU A 122 -16.51 4.35 16.76
N GLU A 123 -16.14 4.59 15.50
CA GLU A 123 -15.17 5.62 15.12
C GLU A 123 -15.70 7.01 15.45
N ARG A 124 -16.96 7.31 15.12
CA ARG A 124 -17.63 8.56 15.50
C ARG A 124 -17.70 8.77 17.01
N LYS A 125 -17.82 7.69 17.79
CA LYS A 125 -17.76 7.71 19.25
C LYS A 125 -16.33 7.80 19.82
N GLY A 126 -15.30 7.81 18.97
CA GLY A 126 -13.88 7.83 19.39
C GLY A 126 -13.40 6.51 20.02
N LEU A 127 -14.09 5.40 19.77
CA LEU A 127 -13.86 4.11 20.44
C LEU A 127 -12.97 3.14 19.67
N THR A 128 -12.75 3.39 18.37
CA THR A 128 -11.93 2.54 17.50
C THR A 128 -11.02 3.37 16.59
N MET A 129 -10.14 2.68 15.87
CA MET A 129 -9.24 3.20 14.84
C MET A 129 -9.03 2.09 13.82
N TYR A 130 -8.93 2.44 12.53
CA TYR A 130 -8.58 1.48 11.50
C TYR A 130 -7.06 1.32 11.45
N GLY A 131 -6.55 0.16 11.86
CA GLY A 131 -5.11 -0.10 11.96
C GLY A 131 -4.45 -0.49 10.64
N GLN A 132 -5.24 -0.85 9.63
CA GLN A 132 -4.74 -1.56 8.45
C GLN A 132 -3.84 -2.73 8.93
N MET A 133 -2.73 -3.02 8.26
CA MET A 133 -1.71 -3.98 8.64
C MET A 133 -0.56 -3.25 9.32
N THR A 134 0.13 -2.34 8.60
CA THR A 134 1.37 -1.70 9.07
C THR A 134 1.22 -0.25 9.52
N ALA A 135 0.02 0.34 9.36
CA ALA A 135 -0.27 1.69 9.81
C ALA A 135 -0.32 1.76 11.34
N GLY A 136 -1.21 0.97 11.96
CA GLY A 136 -1.41 0.93 13.40
C GLY A 136 -0.41 0.07 14.17
N SER A 137 0.51 -0.62 13.47
CA SER A 137 1.58 -1.45 14.06
C SER A 137 2.98 -0.88 13.84
N TRP A 138 3.07 0.34 13.27
CA TRP A 138 4.28 1.15 13.22
C TRP A 138 5.45 0.46 12.49
N ILE A 139 5.19 -0.03 11.28
CA ILE A 139 6.24 -0.64 10.45
C ILE A 139 6.03 -0.37 8.94
N TYR A 140 5.40 0.76 8.64
CA TYR A 140 5.23 1.23 7.28
C TYR A 140 6.48 2.01 6.83
N ILE A 141 6.93 1.68 5.62
CA ILE A 141 8.18 2.18 5.03
C ILE A 141 7.92 2.81 3.66
N GLY A 142 6.71 3.33 3.48
CA GLY A 142 6.24 3.82 2.19
C GLY A 142 5.94 2.71 1.20
N THR A 143 5.82 3.10 -0.06
CA THR A 143 5.50 2.24 -1.21
C THR A 143 6.41 1.01 -1.36
N GLN A 144 7.66 1.11 -0.90
CA GLN A 144 8.65 0.02 -0.96
C GLN A 144 8.17 -1.22 -0.20
N GLY A 145 7.36 -1.06 0.85
CA GLY A 145 6.90 -2.16 1.69
C GLY A 145 6.04 -3.22 0.99
N ILE A 146 5.47 -2.92 -0.19
CA ILE A 146 4.74 -3.89 -1.03
C ILE A 146 5.42 -4.15 -2.37
N LEU A 147 6.35 -3.29 -2.81
CA LEU A 147 6.96 -3.32 -4.13
C LEU A 147 7.45 -4.71 -4.54
N GLN A 148 8.15 -5.43 -3.66
CA GLN A 148 8.62 -6.76 -4.03
C GLN A 148 7.48 -7.78 -4.15
N GLY A 149 6.46 -7.72 -3.29
CA GLY A 149 5.28 -8.58 -3.45
C GLY A 149 4.58 -8.36 -4.79
N THR A 150 4.49 -7.10 -5.23
CA THR A 150 3.95 -6.74 -6.54
C THR A 150 4.85 -7.21 -7.68
N TYR A 151 6.17 -7.00 -7.55
CA TYR A 151 7.15 -7.49 -8.50
C TYR A 151 7.08 -9.01 -8.67
N GLU A 152 7.07 -9.79 -7.58
CA GLU A 152 7.01 -11.25 -7.62
C GLU A 152 5.69 -11.76 -8.20
N THR A 153 4.58 -11.05 -7.93
CA THR A 153 3.28 -11.37 -8.53
C THR A 153 3.36 -11.28 -10.05
N PHE A 154 3.85 -10.14 -10.57
CA PHE A 154 4.00 -9.94 -12.02
C PHE A 154 5.08 -10.84 -12.63
N ALA A 155 6.18 -11.10 -11.93
CA ALA A 155 7.22 -12.00 -12.38
C ALA A 155 6.70 -13.44 -12.53
N GLU A 156 5.89 -13.90 -11.58
CA GLU A 156 5.26 -15.23 -11.66
C GLU A 156 4.17 -15.28 -12.73
N ALA A 157 3.35 -14.24 -12.86
CA ALA A 157 2.38 -14.13 -13.94
C ALA A 157 3.06 -14.18 -15.31
N ALA A 158 4.18 -13.47 -15.47
CA ALA A 158 5.01 -13.50 -16.69
C ALA A 158 5.59 -14.89 -16.96
N ARG A 159 6.10 -15.60 -15.93
CA ARG A 159 6.60 -16.98 -16.07
C ARG A 159 5.53 -17.94 -16.58
N ARG A 160 4.30 -17.81 -16.09
CA ARG A 160 3.20 -18.71 -16.47
C ARG A 160 2.55 -18.37 -17.80
N HIS A 161 2.50 -17.09 -18.16
CA HIS A 161 1.65 -16.62 -19.25
C HIS A 161 2.40 -15.92 -20.39
N ASN A 162 3.67 -15.53 -20.20
CA ASN A 162 4.43 -14.78 -21.21
C ASN A 162 5.94 -15.12 -21.22
N GLY A 163 6.30 -16.39 -21.08
CA GLY A 163 7.68 -16.86 -21.26
C GLY A 163 8.71 -16.30 -20.27
N GLY A 164 8.27 -15.77 -19.13
CA GLY A 164 9.16 -15.28 -18.06
C GLY A 164 9.50 -13.78 -18.09
N THR A 165 8.90 -12.98 -18.97
CA THR A 165 9.08 -11.52 -19.02
C THR A 165 7.76 -10.82 -19.36
N LEU A 166 7.61 -9.54 -19.02
CA LEU A 166 6.50 -8.70 -19.49
C LEU A 166 6.88 -7.83 -20.70
N ARG A 167 8.09 -8.02 -21.27
CA ARG A 167 8.52 -7.26 -22.46
C ARG A 167 7.49 -7.39 -23.59
N GLY A 168 7.10 -6.24 -24.13
CA GLY A 168 6.14 -6.16 -25.24
C GLY A 168 4.68 -6.33 -24.82
N THR A 169 4.40 -6.44 -23.52
CA THR A 169 3.03 -6.57 -23.00
C THR A 169 2.52 -5.27 -22.38
N LEU A 170 1.20 -5.12 -22.39
CA LEU A 170 0.46 -4.04 -21.74
C LEU A 170 -0.27 -4.57 -20.50
N THR A 171 0.01 -3.98 -19.35
CA THR A 171 -0.76 -4.17 -18.11
C THR A 171 -1.73 -3.00 -17.92
N LEU A 172 -3.00 -3.29 -17.63
CA LEU A 172 -3.97 -2.31 -17.14
C LEU A 172 -4.17 -2.50 -15.63
N THR A 173 -4.04 -1.41 -14.88
CA THR A 173 -4.39 -1.40 -13.45
C THR A 173 -4.97 -0.04 -13.03
N ALA A 174 -5.37 0.08 -11.76
CA ALA A 174 -5.83 1.32 -11.17
C ALA A 174 -5.42 1.45 -9.69
N GLY A 175 -5.47 2.69 -9.20
CA GLY A 175 -5.10 3.08 -7.85
C GLY A 175 -3.59 3.32 -7.71
N LEU A 176 -3.21 4.59 -7.56
CA LEU A 176 -1.84 5.04 -7.32
C LEU A 176 -1.73 5.64 -5.91
N GLY A 177 -2.30 4.97 -4.90
CA GLY A 177 -2.10 5.32 -3.48
C GLY A 177 -0.74 4.90 -2.93
N GLY A 178 -0.60 4.86 -1.60
CA GLY A 178 0.66 4.46 -0.94
C GLY A 178 1.13 3.05 -1.28
N MET A 179 0.20 2.11 -1.43
CA MET A 179 0.49 0.73 -1.87
C MET A 179 0.30 0.59 -3.39
N GLY A 180 -0.81 1.11 -3.92
CA GLY A 180 -1.14 1.22 -5.35
C GLY A 180 -0.02 1.75 -6.23
N GLY A 181 0.73 2.73 -5.72
CA GLY A 181 1.85 3.34 -6.41
C GLY A 181 3.02 2.40 -6.67
N ALA A 182 3.07 1.21 -6.08
CA ALA A 182 4.12 0.23 -6.36
C ALA A 182 3.92 -0.50 -7.69
N GLN A 183 2.68 -0.54 -8.19
CA GLN A 183 2.32 -1.31 -9.38
C GLN A 183 3.11 -0.89 -10.63
N PRO A 184 3.26 0.42 -10.94
CA PRO A 184 3.88 0.78 -12.20
C PRO A 184 5.36 0.42 -12.23
N LEU A 185 6.08 0.66 -11.14
CA LEU A 185 7.47 0.24 -10.98
C LEU A 185 7.62 -1.29 -11.00
N ALA A 186 6.71 -2.05 -10.38
CA ALA A 186 6.77 -3.50 -10.39
C ALA A 186 6.61 -4.10 -11.80
N VAL A 187 5.77 -3.51 -12.65
CA VAL A 187 5.60 -3.93 -14.05
C VAL A 187 6.84 -3.57 -14.87
N THR A 188 7.36 -2.33 -14.76
CA THR A 188 8.54 -1.91 -15.51
C THR A 188 9.81 -2.66 -15.09
N MET A 189 9.91 -3.08 -13.82
CA MET A 189 10.96 -3.98 -13.33
C MET A 189 10.90 -5.39 -13.97
N ASN A 190 9.74 -5.79 -14.47
CA ASN A 190 9.54 -7.01 -15.25
C ASN A 190 9.61 -6.76 -16.77
N ASP A 191 10.16 -5.61 -17.20
CA ASP A 191 10.31 -5.15 -18.59
C ASP A 191 8.99 -4.79 -19.30
N GLY A 192 7.86 -4.69 -18.58
CA GLY A 192 6.55 -4.44 -19.17
C GLY A 192 6.15 -2.97 -19.29
N VAL A 193 5.03 -2.75 -19.98
CA VAL A 193 4.33 -1.46 -20.07
C VAL A 193 3.07 -1.51 -19.22
N VAL A 194 2.72 -0.40 -18.59
CA VAL A 194 1.55 -0.31 -17.72
C VAL A 194 0.83 1.02 -17.87
N ILE A 195 -0.50 0.95 -17.98
CA ILE A 195 -1.41 2.08 -17.75
C ILE A 195 -2.04 1.87 -16.37
N ALA A 196 -1.78 2.82 -15.46
CA ALA A 196 -2.36 2.83 -14.12
C ALA A 196 -3.34 4.00 -13.99
N VAL A 197 -4.63 3.70 -13.94
CA VAL A 197 -5.70 4.71 -13.83
C VAL A 197 -5.76 5.26 -12.39
N GLU A 198 -5.80 6.58 -12.24
CA GLU A 198 -5.91 7.25 -10.95
C GLU A 198 -6.77 8.51 -11.10
N ALA A 199 -7.72 8.70 -10.19
CA ALA A 199 -8.67 9.81 -10.24
C ALA A 199 -8.11 11.11 -9.64
N ASP A 200 -7.09 11.01 -8.79
CA ASP A 200 -6.44 12.14 -8.13
C ASP A 200 -5.07 12.44 -8.75
N ARG A 201 -4.98 13.56 -9.48
CA ARG A 201 -3.73 14.03 -10.13
C ARG A 201 -2.56 14.11 -9.16
N ALA A 202 -2.78 14.62 -7.96
CA ALA A 202 -1.71 14.79 -6.98
C ALA A 202 -1.07 13.44 -6.61
N ARG A 203 -1.85 12.35 -6.67
CA ARG A 203 -1.31 11.01 -6.47
C ARG A 203 -0.38 10.61 -7.60
N ILE A 204 -0.76 10.80 -8.86
CA ILE A 204 0.10 10.48 -10.01
C ILE A 204 1.43 11.24 -9.91
N GLU A 205 1.36 12.55 -9.69
CA GLU A 205 2.53 13.43 -9.58
C GLU A 205 3.47 12.99 -8.45
N ARG A 206 2.93 12.63 -7.28
CA ARG A 206 3.72 12.09 -6.17
C ARG A 206 4.47 10.82 -6.56
N ARG A 207 3.89 9.96 -7.43
CA ARG A 207 4.53 8.70 -7.87
C ARG A 207 5.60 8.98 -8.92
N ILE A 208 5.42 9.99 -9.76
CA ILE A 208 6.48 10.48 -10.66
C ILE A 208 7.65 11.09 -9.85
N GLN A 209 7.35 11.97 -8.89
CA GLN A 209 8.37 12.59 -8.02
C GLN A 209 9.19 11.55 -7.26
N THR A 210 8.54 10.47 -6.79
CA THR A 210 9.18 9.37 -6.07
C THR A 210 9.76 8.28 -6.99
N ARG A 211 9.64 8.44 -8.31
CA ARG A 211 10.14 7.54 -9.38
C ARG A 211 9.53 6.13 -9.34
N TYR A 212 8.25 6.07 -9.01
CA TYR A 212 7.41 4.89 -9.10
C TYR A 212 6.54 4.85 -10.36
N CYS A 213 6.45 5.96 -11.09
CA CYS A 213 5.74 6.12 -12.36
C CYS A 213 6.56 7.03 -13.28
N ASP A 214 6.47 6.88 -14.60
CA ASP A 214 7.33 7.61 -15.56
C ASP A 214 6.63 8.83 -16.17
N ALA A 215 5.35 8.70 -16.51
CA ALA A 215 4.60 9.72 -17.23
C ALA A 215 3.18 9.88 -16.68
N LEU A 216 2.61 11.06 -16.87
CA LEU A 216 1.20 11.37 -16.65
C LEU A 216 0.54 11.55 -18.03
N ALA A 217 -0.60 10.90 -18.25
CA ALA A 217 -1.46 11.13 -19.41
C ALA A 217 -2.82 11.67 -18.92
N GLU A 218 -3.37 12.64 -19.64
CA GLU A 218 -4.64 13.30 -19.27
C GLU A 218 -5.82 12.77 -20.07
N SER A 219 -5.55 11.97 -21.10
CA SER A 219 -6.59 11.33 -21.90
C SER A 219 -6.27 9.86 -22.16
N LEU A 220 -7.34 9.09 -22.37
CA LEU A 220 -7.22 7.68 -22.71
C LEU A 220 -6.44 7.46 -24.02
N ASP A 221 -6.66 8.31 -25.01
CA ASP A 221 -6.00 8.20 -26.32
C ASP A 221 -4.49 8.46 -26.23
N GLU A 222 -4.09 9.46 -25.45
CA GLU A 222 -2.68 9.72 -25.15
C GLU A 222 -2.03 8.54 -24.42
N ALA A 223 -2.69 8.01 -23.38
CA ALA A 223 -2.17 6.88 -22.63
C ALA A 223 -1.99 5.63 -23.52
N LEU A 224 -2.96 5.35 -24.39
CA LEU A 224 -2.89 4.23 -25.34
C LEU A 224 -1.79 4.43 -26.39
N ALA A 225 -1.59 5.65 -26.89
CA ALA A 225 -0.53 5.95 -27.85
C ALA A 225 0.86 5.72 -27.23
N LEU A 226 1.11 6.29 -26.04
CA LEU A 226 2.37 6.13 -25.31
C LEU A 226 2.65 4.66 -24.97
N ALA A 227 1.64 3.96 -24.46
CA ALA A 227 1.78 2.57 -24.06
C ALA A 227 1.99 1.64 -25.27
N GLY A 228 1.25 1.87 -26.35
CA GLY A 228 1.37 1.10 -27.59
C GLY A 228 2.75 1.25 -28.24
N GLU A 229 3.27 2.48 -28.34
CA GLU A 229 4.62 2.74 -28.87
C GLU A 229 5.69 2.02 -28.03
N ALA A 230 5.61 2.16 -26.70
CA ALA A 230 6.56 1.54 -25.78
C ALA A 230 6.52 0.01 -25.85
N ALA A 231 5.32 -0.58 -25.90
CA ALA A 231 5.14 -2.02 -26.00
C ALA A 231 5.69 -2.56 -27.33
N ALA A 232 5.38 -1.90 -28.45
CA ALA A 232 5.91 -2.28 -29.77
C ALA A 232 7.45 -2.19 -29.84
N ALA A 233 8.05 -1.20 -29.16
CA ALA A 233 9.49 -1.05 -29.06
C ALA A 233 10.14 -1.98 -28.00
N GLY A 234 9.35 -2.75 -27.25
CA GLY A 234 9.83 -3.58 -26.14
C GLY A 234 10.49 -2.77 -25.02
N ARG A 235 10.08 -1.51 -24.84
CA ARG A 235 10.63 -0.56 -23.86
C ARG A 235 9.69 -0.48 -22.65
N PRO A 236 10.16 -0.73 -21.42
CA PRO A 236 9.30 -0.58 -20.24
C PRO A 236 8.88 0.88 -20.06
N LEU A 237 7.61 1.08 -19.73
CA LEU A 237 7.03 2.40 -19.50
C LEU A 237 5.85 2.32 -18.53
N ALA A 238 5.85 3.19 -17.52
CA ALA A 238 4.74 3.38 -16.60
C ALA A 238 4.00 4.69 -16.88
N VAL A 239 2.76 4.58 -17.35
CA VAL A 239 1.87 5.72 -17.60
C VAL A 239 0.78 5.77 -16.52
N GLY A 240 0.76 6.85 -15.74
CA GLY A 240 -0.37 7.19 -14.87
C GLY A 240 -1.43 7.93 -15.67
N LEU A 241 -2.61 7.34 -15.84
CA LEU A 241 -3.72 7.95 -16.57
C LEU A 241 -4.67 8.63 -15.58
N LEU A 242 -4.83 9.95 -15.71
CA LEU A 242 -5.83 10.69 -14.95
C LEU A 242 -7.24 10.30 -15.42
N GLY A 243 -8.04 9.70 -14.53
CA GLY A 243 -9.40 9.29 -14.82
C GLY A 243 -10.00 8.37 -13.77
N ASN A 244 -11.29 8.06 -13.88
CA ASN A 244 -11.95 7.13 -12.97
C ASN A 244 -11.89 5.69 -13.52
N ALA A 245 -11.43 4.74 -12.72
CA ALA A 245 -11.34 3.34 -13.13
C ALA A 245 -12.71 2.73 -13.48
N ALA A 246 -13.79 3.17 -12.81
CA ALA A 246 -15.16 2.76 -13.11
C ALA A 246 -15.67 3.25 -14.49
N GLU A 247 -14.96 4.18 -15.12
CA GLU A 247 -15.30 4.72 -16.45
C GLU A 247 -14.31 4.22 -17.50
N ILE A 248 -13.01 4.29 -17.20
CA ILE A 248 -11.94 3.92 -18.12
C ILE A 248 -11.95 2.42 -18.44
N TYR A 249 -12.21 1.55 -17.46
CA TYR A 249 -12.21 0.11 -17.71
C TYR A 249 -13.35 -0.31 -18.64
N PRO A 250 -14.63 0.07 -18.37
CA PRO A 250 -15.71 -0.18 -19.31
C PRO A 250 -15.48 0.44 -20.69
N GLU A 251 -14.93 1.65 -20.76
CA GLU A 251 -14.64 2.30 -22.03
C GLU A 251 -13.59 1.54 -22.85
N LEU A 252 -12.51 1.07 -22.21
CA LEU A 252 -11.51 0.23 -22.87
C LEU A 252 -12.09 -1.10 -23.36
N ALA A 253 -12.93 -1.75 -22.54
CA ALA A 253 -13.62 -2.98 -22.93
C ALA A 253 -14.54 -2.74 -24.14
N ARG A 254 -15.30 -1.64 -24.14
CA ARG A 254 -16.18 -1.24 -25.25
C ARG A 254 -15.41 -0.95 -26.54
N ARG A 255 -14.21 -0.38 -26.45
CA ARG A 255 -13.30 -0.17 -27.58
C ARG A 255 -12.65 -1.45 -28.10
N GLY A 256 -12.84 -2.58 -27.42
CA GLY A 256 -12.18 -3.85 -27.77
C GLY A 256 -10.68 -3.82 -27.50
N ALA A 257 -10.21 -2.95 -26.60
CA ALA A 257 -8.82 -2.96 -26.17
C ALA A 257 -8.50 -4.29 -25.49
N LYS A 258 -7.28 -4.80 -25.71
CA LYS A 258 -6.85 -6.09 -25.18
C LYS A 258 -5.52 -5.94 -24.43
N PRO A 259 -5.53 -5.42 -23.19
CA PRO A 259 -4.37 -5.52 -22.32
C PRO A 259 -4.01 -6.99 -22.10
N ASP A 260 -2.74 -7.32 -21.96
CA ASP A 260 -2.29 -8.69 -21.70
C ASP A 260 -2.56 -9.09 -20.25
N PHE A 261 -2.38 -8.16 -19.32
CA PHE A 261 -2.62 -8.36 -17.89
C PHE A 261 -3.58 -7.28 -17.37
N VAL A 262 -4.54 -7.66 -16.52
CA VAL A 262 -5.47 -6.73 -15.88
C VAL A 262 -5.59 -7.02 -14.39
N THR A 263 -5.48 -5.99 -13.57
CA THR A 263 -5.69 -6.08 -12.12
C THR A 263 -6.22 -4.76 -11.56
N ASP A 264 -6.38 -4.66 -10.25
CA ASP A 264 -6.84 -3.43 -9.58
C ASP A 264 -6.26 -3.32 -8.16
N GLN A 265 -5.88 -2.10 -7.77
CA GLN A 265 -5.45 -1.76 -6.42
C GLN A 265 -6.02 -0.42 -5.93
N THR A 266 -7.23 -0.06 -6.40
CA THR A 266 -8.03 0.97 -5.74
C THR A 266 -8.30 0.57 -4.28
N SER A 267 -8.68 1.51 -3.42
CA SER A 267 -9.03 1.17 -2.02
C SER A 267 -10.48 0.69 -1.91
N ALA A 268 -10.86 -0.31 -2.72
CA ALA A 268 -12.19 -0.89 -2.76
C ALA A 268 -12.63 -1.53 -1.43
N HIS A 269 -11.69 -1.84 -0.54
CA HIS A 269 -11.95 -2.39 0.78
C HIS A 269 -12.71 -1.43 1.70
N ASP A 270 -12.66 -0.12 1.43
CA ASP A 270 -13.42 0.91 2.15
C ASP A 270 -14.21 1.79 1.16
N PRO A 271 -15.45 1.39 0.80
CA PRO A 271 -16.25 2.08 -0.19
C PRO A 271 -16.56 3.55 0.10
N LEU A 272 -16.40 4.03 1.35
CA LEU A 272 -16.67 5.44 1.67
C LEU A 272 -15.45 6.32 1.47
N ASN A 273 -14.26 5.84 1.82
CA ASN A 273 -13.06 6.67 1.82
C ASN A 273 -12.05 6.29 0.72
N GLY A 274 -12.24 5.16 0.05
CA GLY A 274 -11.21 4.53 -0.78
C GLY A 274 -11.51 4.45 -2.28
N TYR A 275 -12.76 4.67 -2.70
CA TYR A 275 -13.17 4.52 -4.09
C TYR A 275 -14.06 5.68 -4.52
N ILE A 276 -13.63 6.44 -5.53
CA ILE A 276 -14.37 7.60 -6.03
C ILE A 276 -15.45 7.12 -7.01
N PRO A 277 -16.74 7.43 -6.77
CA PRO A 277 -17.80 7.05 -7.70
C PRO A 277 -17.61 7.66 -9.09
N ALA A 278 -18.07 6.95 -10.13
CA ALA A 278 -18.09 7.46 -11.50
C ALA A 278 -18.91 8.76 -11.59
N GLY A 279 -18.49 9.69 -12.46
CA GLY A 279 -19.14 10.98 -12.68
C GLY A 279 -18.82 12.07 -11.66
N PHE A 280 -17.85 11.85 -10.76
CA PHE A 280 -17.43 12.83 -9.76
C PHE A 280 -15.94 13.13 -9.86
N ALA A 281 -15.59 14.42 -9.85
CA ALA A 281 -14.23 14.85 -9.52
C ALA A 281 -13.91 14.59 -8.03
N PRO A 282 -12.64 14.53 -7.63
CA PRO A 282 -12.26 14.26 -6.23
C PRO A 282 -12.90 15.20 -5.20
N ASP A 283 -13.01 16.50 -5.52
CA ASP A 283 -13.58 17.51 -4.62
C ASP A 283 -15.11 17.33 -4.48
N GLU A 284 -15.81 17.13 -5.60
CA GLU A 284 -17.26 16.84 -5.60
C GLU A 284 -17.58 15.53 -4.86
N ALA A 285 -16.72 14.52 -5.04
CA ALA A 285 -16.80 13.27 -4.31
C ALA A 285 -16.60 13.49 -2.80
N ALA A 286 -15.69 14.39 -2.40
CA ALA A 286 -15.49 14.73 -0.99
C ALA A 286 -16.73 15.42 -0.38
N GLU A 287 -17.35 16.34 -1.11
CA GLU A 287 -18.61 16.98 -0.70
C GLU A 287 -19.75 15.97 -0.55
N LEU A 288 -19.91 15.06 -1.52
CA LEU A 288 -20.91 14.00 -1.44
C LEU A 288 -20.65 13.06 -0.25
N ARG A 289 -19.38 12.69 -0.02
CA ARG A 289 -18.99 11.84 1.11
C ARG A 289 -19.38 12.46 2.46
N ALA A 290 -19.26 13.77 2.59
CA ALA A 290 -19.60 14.50 3.80
C ALA A 290 -21.11 14.69 3.98
N SER A 291 -21.82 15.00 2.90
CA SER A 291 -23.25 15.34 2.93
C SER A 291 -24.18 14.13 2.92
N ASP A 292 -23.86 13.08 2.15
CA ASP A 292 -24.67 11.85 2.01
C ASP A 292 -23.76 10.62 1.87
N PRO A 293 -23.17 10.14 2.98
CA PRO A 293 -22.23 9.01 2.96
C PRO A 293 -22.87 7.70 2.49
N ASP A 294 -24.18 7.51 2.70
CA ASP A 294 -24.89 6.31 2.26
C ASP A 294 -25.06 6.30 0.75
N ARG A 295 -25.41 7.44 0.15
CA ARG A 295 -25.42 7.59 -1.31
C ARG A 295 -24.03 7.43 -1.90
N TYR A 296 -23.00 7.99 -1.26
CA TYR A 296 -21.61 7.81 -1.69
C TYR A 296 -21.26 6.33 -1.79
N VAL A 297 -21.51 5.56 -0.71
CA VAL A 297 -21.21 4.12 -0.67
C VAL A 297 -21.96 3.35 -1.76
N ARG A 298 -23.24 3.63 -1.97
CA ARG A 298 -24.02 2.98 -3.06
C ARG A 298 -23.41 3.23 -4.43
N LEU A 299 -23.05 4.49 -4.73
CA LEU A 299 -22.47 4.86 -6.02
C LEU A 299 -21.05 4.28 -6.19
N ALA A 300 -20.24 4.26 -5.12
CA ALA A 300 -18.91 3.66 -5.14
C ALA A 300 -18.99 2.15 -5.44
N LYS A 301 -19.88 1.41 -4.76
CA LYS A 301 -20.09 -0.02 -5.02
C LYS A 301 -20.60 -0.29 -6.44
N ALA A 302 -21.53 0.54 -6.94
CA ALA A 302 -21.98 0.44 -8.33
C ALA A 302 -20.82 0.63 -9.34
N GLY A 303 -19.91 1.58 -9.06
CA GLY A 303 -18.68 1.78 -9.83
C GLY A 303 -17.74 0.57 -9.78
N MET A 304 -17.52 -0.01 -8.61
CA MET A 304 -16.75 -1.26 -8.46
C MET A 304 -17.35 -2.40 -9.27
N ALA A 305 -18.68 -2.53 -9.26
CA ALA A 305 -19.38 -3.55 -10.05
C ALA A 305 -19.20 -3.34 -11.56
N ALA A 306 -19.27 -2.09 -12.04
CA ALA A 306 -19.00 -1.76 -13.45
C ALA A 306 -17.54 -2.09 -13.83
N GLN A 307 -16.58 -1.73 -12.98
CA GLN A 307 -15.17 -2.05 -13.19
C GLN A 307 -14.91 -3.56 -13.24
N VAL A 308 -15.50 -4.33 -12.32
CA VAL A 308 -15.33 -5.80 -12.30
C VAL A 308 -15.96 -6.48 -13.52
N ARG A 309 -17.12 -6.00 -14.00
CA ARG A 309 -17.69 -6.49 -15.27
C ARG A 309 -16.72 -6.28 -16.44
N ALA A 310 -16.09 -5.11 -16.52
CA ALA A 310 -15.08 -4.85 -17.54
C ALA A 310 -13.84 -5.77 -17.40
N ILE A 311 -13.38 -6.05 -16.17
CA ILE A 311 -12.29 -7.03 -15.92
C ILE A 311 -12.70 -8.42 -16.42
N LEU A 312 -13.94 -8.85 -16.18
CA LEU A 312 -14.47 -10.11 -16.70
C LEU A 312 -14.55 -10.13 -18.23
N ASP A 313 -14.87 -9.01 -18.86
CA ASP A 313 -14.89 -8.91 -20.33
C ASP A 313 -13.47 -8.98 -20.91
N PHE A 314 -12.46 -8.36 -20.28
CA PHE A 314 -11.06 -8.56 -20.66
C PHE A 314 -10.63 -10.02 -20.52
N ARG A 315 -11.03 -10.70 -19.42
CA ARG A 315 -10.79 -12.14 -19.25
C ARG A 315 -11.38 -12.96 -20.40
N LYS A 316 -12.63 -12.68 -20.79
CA LYS A 316 -13.28 -13.35 -21.94
C LYS A 316 -12.56 -13.08 -23.26
N ALA A 317 -11.99 -11.88 -23.41
CA ALA A 317 -11.16 -11.51 -24.57
C ALA A 317 -9.74 -12.13 -24.54
N GLY A 318 -9.37 -12.82 -23.45
CA GLY A 318 -8.13 -13.58 -23.30
C GLY A 318 -7.04 -12.90 -22.46
N SER A 319 -7.34 -11.79 -21.80
CA SER A 319 -6.40 -11.16 -20.85
C SER A 319 -6.20 -12.01 -19.61
N VAL A 320 -4.98 -12.00 -19.06
CA VAL A 320 -4.69 -12.60 -17.75
C VAL A 320 -5.18 -11.64 -16.68
N VAL A 321 -6.21 -12.04 -15.92
CA VAL A 321 -6.81 -11.20 -14.88
C VAL A 321 -6.58 -11.76 -13.49
N PHE A 322 -6.41 -10.88 -12.50
CA PHE A 322 -6.37 -11.27 -11.10
C PHE A 322 -6.74 -10.11 -10.17
N ASP A 323 -7.27 -10.46 -9.00
CA ASP A 323 -7.55 -9.52 -7.90
C ASP A 323 -6.32 -9.35 -7.03
N TYR A 324 -5.98 -8.10 -6.74
CA TYR A 324 -4.79 -7.74 -5.97
C TYR A 324 -5.07 -7.39 -4.50
N GLY A 325 -6.03 -8.09 -3.89
CA GLY A 325 -6.21 -8.10 -2.44
C GLY A 325 -6.88 -6.87 -1.84
N ASN A 326 -7.72 -6.17 -2.61
CA ASN A 326 -8.50 -5.02 -2.13
C ASN A 326 -10.00 -5.30 -1.97
N ASN A 327 -10.43 -6.55 -2.14
CA ASN A 327 -11.80 -6.99 -1.96
C ASN A 327 -12.82 -6.47 -3.00
N ILE A 328 -12.36 -5.95 -4.15
CA ILE A 328 -13.25 -5.41 -5.19
C ILE A 328 -14.23 -6.46 -5.74
N ARG A 329 -13.81 -7.73 -5.83
CA ARG A 329 -14.69 -8.83 -6.27
C ARG A 329 -15.88 -9.05 -5.34
N GLN A 330 -15.66 -8.99 -4.02
CA GLN A 330 -16.76 -9.13 -3.06
C GLN A 330 -17.71 -7.94 -3.16
N ALA A 331 -17.17 -6.72 -3.26
CA ALA A 331 -18.00 -5.52 -3.42
C ALA A 331 -18.87 -5.59 -4.69
N ALA A 332 -18.32 -6.08 -5.80
CA ALA A 332 -19.08 -6.31 -7.03
C ALA A 332 -20.10 -7.46 -6.92
N PHE A 333 -19.73 -8.55 -6.23
CA PHE A 333 -20.62 -9.68 -5.98
C PHE A 333 -21.86 -9.26 -5.18
N ASP A 334 -21.66 -8.45 -4.13
CA ASP A 334 -22.74 -7.88 -3.32
C ASP A 334 -23.68 -6.98 -4.14
N GLU A 335 -23.20 -6.43 -5.26
CA GLU A 335 -23.97 -5.63 -6.23
C GLU A 335 -24.47 -6.46 -7.44
N GLY A 336 -24.49 -7.79 -7.31
CA GLY A 336 -25.10 -8.71 -8.27
C GLY A 336 -24.21 -9.17 -9.42
N VAL A 337 -22.89 -8.94 -9.38
CA VAL A 337 -21.93 -9.55 -10.32
C VAL A 337 -21.61 -10.97 -9.84
N THR A 338 -22.51 -11.92 -10.13
CA THR A 338 -22.46 -13.28 -9.58
C THR A 338 -21.22 -14.08 -10.00
N ASP A 339 -20.60 -13.73 -11.12
CA ASP A 339 -19.36 -14.30 -11.65
C ASP A 339 -18.11 -13.51 -11.24
N ALA A 340 -18.18 -12.54 -10.31
CA ALA A 340 -17.03 -11.73 -9.89
C ALA A 340 -15.83 -12.57 -9.41
N PHE A 341 -16.07 -13.76 -8.85
CA PHE A 341 -15.02 -14.66 -8.36
C PHE A 341 -14.37 -15.55 -9.43
N ASP A 342 -14.80 -15.44 -10.69
CA ASP A 342 -14.06 -15.99 -11.83
C ASP A 342 -12.69 -15.32 -12.01
N ILE A 343 -12.51 -14.14 -11.42
CA ILE A 343 -11.22 -13.47 -11.28
C ILE A 343 -10.50 -14.09 -10.06
N PRO A 344 -9.37 -14.80 -10.25
CA PRO A 344 -8.63 -15.40 -9.13
C PRO A 344 -7.93 -14.33 -8.31
N GLY A 345 -7.76 -14.57 -7.01
CA GLY A 345 -6.88 -13.74 -6.17
C GLY A 345 -5.41 -14.00 -6.47
N PHE A 346 -4.55 -12.97 -6.38
CA PHE A 346 -3.13 -13.10 -6.66
C PHE A 346 -2.40 -14.11 -5.75
N VAL A 347 -2.87 -14.29 -4.51
CA VAL A 347 -2.28 -15.27 -3.58
C VAL A 347 -2.42 -16.71 -4.06
N PRO A 348 -3.64 -17.25 -4.25
CA PRO A 348 -3.80 -18.59 -4.80
C PRO A 348 -3.22 -18.72 -6.22
N ALA A 349 -3.27 -17.65 -7.02
CA ALA A 349 -2.77 -17.68 -8.39
C ALA A 349 -1.24 -17.77 -8.44
N TYR A 350 -0.51 -16.95 -7.67
CA TYR A 350 0.92 -16.72 -7.90
C TYR A 350 1.79 -16.85 -6.64
N ILE A 351 1.33 -16.34 -5.50
CA ILE A 351 2.21 -16.12 -4.34
C ILE A 351 2.23 -17.30 -3.34
N ARG A 352 1.18 -18.12 -3.29
CA ARG A 352 1.07 -19.22 -2.32
C ARG A 352 2.30 -20.16 -2.27
N PRO A 353 2.94 -20.55 -3.39
CA PRO A 353 4.17 -21.36 -3.33
C PRO A 353 5.29 -20.72 -2.49
N LEU A 354 5.47 -19.39 -2.58
CA LEU A 354 6.46 -18.68 -1.77
C LEU A 354 6.11 -18.74 -0.27
N PHE A 355 4.82 -18.65 0.07
CA PHE A 355 4.37 -18.82 1.45
C PHE A 355 4.63 -20.24 1.98
N CYS A 356 4.50 -21.28 1.15
CA CYS A 356 4.83 -22.66 1.55
C CYS A 356 6.32 -22.84 1.90
N GLU A 357 7.20 -21.97 1.37
CA GLU A 357 8.62 -21.92 1.71
C GLU A 357 8.92 -21.00 2.90
N GLY A 358 7.90 -20.43 3.55
CA GLY A 358 8.07 -19.48 4.66
C GLY A 358 8.59 -18.10 4.23
N LYS A 359 8.56 -17.79 2.92
CA LYS A 359 8.90 -16.45 2.42
C LYS A 359 7.71 -15.53 2.58
N GLY A 360 7.98 -14.27 2.89
CA GLY A 360 6.99 -13.21 2.95
C GLY A 360 7.66 -11.84 2.86
N PRO A 361 6.90 -10.74 2.95
CA PRO A 361 7.42 -9.38 2.81
C PRO A 361 8.21 -8.92 4.05
N PHE A 362 9.34 -9.57 4.29
CA PHE A 362 10.32 -9.21 5.32
C PHE A 362 10.84 -7.79 5.09
N ARG A 363 11.23 -7.11 6.16
CA ARG A 363 11.74 -5.73 6.09
C ARG A 363 12.58 -5.37 7.30
N TRP A 364 13.45 -4.38 7.12
CA TRP A 364 14.15 -3.70 8.22
C TRP A 364 14.28 -2.21 7.91
N ALA A 365 14.53 -1.41 8.95
CA ALA A 365 14.76 0.02 8.84
C ALA A 365 15.98 0.44 9.67
N ALA A 366 16.79 1.34 9.12
CA ALA A 366 17.94 1.91 9.80
C ALA A 366 17.49 3.04 10.72
N LEU A 367 17.48 2.79 12.04
CA LEU A 367 17.06 3.79 13.03
C LEU A 367 18.00 4.98 13.10
N SER A 368 19.26 4.82 12.69
CA SER A 368 20.24 5.91 12.50
C SER A 368 19.69 6.99 11.55
N GLY A 369 18.89 6.59 10.56
CA GLY A 369 18.47 7.41 9.44
C GLY A 369 19.51 7.52 8.33
N ASP A 370 20.66 6.87 8.46
CA ASP A 370 21.73 6.89 7.48
C ASP A 370 21.43 5.86 6.37
N PRO A 371 21.29 6.27 5.10
CA PRO A 371 21.10 5.33 4.00
C PRO A 371 22.31 4.39 3.80
N ASP A 372 23.50 4.73 4.29
CA ASP A 372 24.67 3.86 4.20
C ASP A 372 24.50 2.57 5.01
N ASP A 373 23.73 2.60 6.10
CA ASP A 373 23.39 1.38 6.85
C ASP A 373 22.55 0.42 5.99
N ILE A 374 21.61 0.95 5.20
CA ILE A 374 20.84 0.12 4.26
C ILE A 374 21.75 -0.44 3.17
N ARG A 375 22.65 0.37 2.59
CA ARG A 375 23.63 -0.10 1.59
C ARG A 375 24.49 -1.24 2.14
N LYS A 376 25.01 -1.11 3.37
CA LYS A 376 25.79 -2.16 4.03
C LYS A 376 24.97 -3.43 4.21
N THR A 377 23.72 -3.32 4.65
CA THR A 377 22.83 -4.49 4.78
C THR A 377 22.51 -5.11 3.42
N ASP A 378 22.34 -4.33 2.35
CA ASP A 378 22.14 -4.84 1.00
C ASP A 378 23.34 -5.69 0.54
N GLU A 379 24.56 -5.18 0.73
CA GLU A 379 25.81 -5.89 0.43
C GLU A 379 25.95 -7.17 1.25
N LEU A 380 25.56 -7.13 2.53
CA LEU A 380 25.56 -8.29 3.41
C LEU A 380 24.57 -9.36 2.97
N VAL A 381 23.34 -8.99 2.62
CA VAL A 381 22.33 -9.96 2.13
C VAL A 381 22.83 -10.60 0.83
N VAL A 382 23.48 -9.81 -0.06
CA VAL A 382 24.09 -10.36 -1.27
C VAL A 382 25.21 -11.33 -0.95
N SER A 383 26.09 -11.01 -0.01
CA SER A 383 27.22 -11.88 0.35
C SER A 383 26.74 -13.21 0.97
N LEU A 384 25.71 -13.16 1.83
CA LEU A 384 25.15 -14.32 2.51
C LEU A 384 24.42 -15.28 1.55
N PHE A 385 23.73 -14.76 0.52
CA PHE A 385 22.84 -15.57 -0.34
C PHE A 385 23.31 -15.71 -1.80
N ARG A 386 24.61 -15.51 -2.07
CA ARG A 386 25.20 -15.60 -3.43
C ARG A 386 24.87 -16.88 -4.22
N ARG A 387 24.59 -18.00 -3.53
CA ARG A 387 24.37 -19.33 -4.14
C ARG A 387 22.89 -19.73 -4.27
N THR A 388 21.95 -18.90 -3.82
CA THR A 388 20.51 -19.24 -3.87
C THR A 388 19.96 -18.91 -5.25
N ALA A 389 19.42 -19.91 -5.98
CA ALA A 389 19.03 -19.79 -7.39
C ALA A 389 17.98 -18.70 -7.70
N GLY A 390 17.18 -18.26 -6.71
CA GLY A 390 16.23 -17.14 -6.87
C GLY A 390 16.85 -15.74 -6.69
N PHE A 391 18.10 -15.64 -6.25
CA PHE A 391 18.70 -14.37 -5.83
C PHE A 391 19.29 -13.56 -7.01
N ALA A 392 19.49 -14.18 -8.18
CA ALA A 392 19.83 -13.49 -9.43
C ALA A 392 18.70 -12.53 -9.89
N ALA A 393 17.43 -12.90 -9.64
CA ALA A 393 16.29 -11.98 -9.77
C ALA A 393 16.35 -10.87 -8.70
N GLY A 394 16.79 -11.20 -7.48
CA GLY A 394 17.05 -10.24 -6.39
C GLY A 394 18.11 -9.17 -6.69
N SER A 395 19.17 -9.49 -7.46
CA SER A 395 20.12 -8.48 -7.96
C SER A 395 19.51 -7.52 -8.97
N ARG A 396 18.63 -8.01 -9.86
CA ARG A 396 17.87 -7.18 -10.80
C ARG A 396 16.84 -6.32 -10.06
N TRP A 397 16.22 -6.86 -9.01
CA TRP A 397 15.35 -6.14 -8.09
C TRP A 397 16.08 -4.99 -7.37
N ARG A 398 17.27 -5.23 -6.78
CA ARG A 398 18.05 -4.19 -6.08
C ARG A 398 18.51 -3.05 -7.00
N ALA A 399 19.03 -3.39 -8.19
CA ALA A 399 19.48 -2.39 -9.17
C ALA A 399 18.32 -1.49 -9.60
N SER A 400 17.11 -2.03 -9.75
CA SER A 400 15.93 -1.27 -10.15
C SER A 400 15.24 -0.55 -8.97
N ALA A 401 15.21 -1.15 -7.78
CA ALA A 401 14.66 -0.53 -6.57
C ALA A 401 15.45 0.71 -6.16
N SER A 402 16.76 0.75 -6.44
CA SER A 402 17.63 1.93 -6.23
C SER A 402 17.25 3.15 -7.10
N ARG A 403 16.41 2.95 -8.14
CA ARG A 403 15.86 4.06 -8.95
C ARG A 403 14.76 4.82 -8.21
N SER A 404 14.08 4.19 -7.25
CA SER A 404 13.04 4.85 -6.45
C SER A 404 13.66 5.81 -5.42
N ARG A 405 13.01 6.96 -5.19
CA ARG A 405 13.44 7.94 -4.16
C ARG A 405 12.71 7.76 -2.82
N GLY A 406 11.81 6.78 -2.71
CA GLY A 406 11.13 6.44 -1.46
C GLY A 406 12.11 6.04 -0.36
N CYS A 407 11.68 6.20 0.91
CA CYS A 407 12.48 6.08 2.13
C CYS A 407 13.71 5.15 2.01
N ARG A 408 14.88 5.70 1.63
CA ARG A 408 16.16 4.97 1.50
C ARG A 408 16.74 4.50 2.84
N ARG A 409 15.93 4.59 3.89
CA ARG A 409 16.24 4.23 5.28
C ARG A 409 15.62 2.88 5.64
N ALA A 410 15.02 2.18 4.68
CA ALA A 410 14.45 0.87 4.86
C ALA A 410 14.74 -0.06 3.67
N PHE A 411 14.72 -1.34 3.97
CA PHE A 411 14.74 -2.43 3.01
C PHE A 411 13.44 -3.23 3.13
N ALA A 412 12.93 -3.72 2.00
CA ALA A 412 11.85 -4.69 1.94
C ALA A 412 12.27 -5.85 1.03
N GLY A 413 12.11 -7.08 1.51
CA GLY A 413 12.63 -8.31 0.92
C GLY A 413 11.65 -9.48 1.03
N TRP A 414 11.51 -10.32 0.01
CA TRP A 414 10.97 -11.66 0.15
C TRP A 414 12.10 -12.60 0.55
N ALA A 415 12.07 -13.00 1.80
CA ALA A 415 13.06 -13.87 2.39
C ALA A 415 12.40 -14.68 3.52
N THR A 416 13.01 -15.79 3.88
CA THR A 416 12.66 -16.50 5.11
C THR A 416 13.12 -15.71 6.32
N ALA A 417 12.54 -16.02 7.49
CA ALA A 417 12.97 -15.41 8.75
C ALA A 417 14.43 -15.74 9.10
N SER A 418 14.92 -16.94 8.76
CA SER A 418 16.30 -17.36 9.00
C SER A 418 17.31 -16.64 8.11
N GLU A 419 16.98 -16.48 6.82
CA GLU A 419 17.83 -15.75 5.88
C GLU A 419 17.97 -14.28 6.33
N SER A 420 16.86 -13.70 6.77
CA SER A 420 16.85 -12.29 7.15
C SER A 420 17.46 -12.02 8.52
N ALA A 421 17.24 -12.89 9.51
CA ALA A 421 17.85 -12.77 10.83
C ALA A 421 19.38 -12.87 10.80
N SER A 422 19.92 -13.59 9.81
CA SER A 422 21.36 -13.70 9.56
C SER A 422 21.95 -12.44 8.93
N ALA A 423 21.14 -11.67 8.19
CA ALA A 423 21.55 -10.42 7.55
C ALA A 423 21.34 -9.17 8.45
N SER A 424 20.44 -9.25 9.44
CA SER A 424 20.16 -8.13 10.35
C SER A 424 21.06 -8.08 11.59
N ARG A 425 21.77 -9.17 11.90
CA ARG A 425 22.78 -9.25 12.96
C ARG A 425 24.14 -8.92 12.38
#